data_AF-A0A2S9GBC8-F1
#
_entry.id   AF-A0A2S9GBC8-F1
#
_cell.length_a   1.000
_cell.length_b   1.000
_cell.length_c   1.000
_cell.angle_alpha   90.00
_cell.angle_beta   90.00
_cell.angle_gamma   90.00
#
_symmetry.space_group_name_H-M   'P 1'
#
loop_
_entity.id
_entity.type
_entity.pdbx_description
1 polymer ?
#
loop_
_entity_poly.entity_id
_entity_poly.type
_entity_poly.pdbx_seq_one_letter_code
_entity_poly.pdbx_strand_id
1 'polypeptide(L)'
;FNNLRSGGIRFADTQGYAYSRRDVTGRQLANVYAQTLGTIFTEQAKPYEVELCVAEVAHFGETKAPELYRITYDGSIADEPHFVV
;
A
#
# COMPACT_ATOMS: atom_id res chain seq x y z
N PHE A 1 -7.07 -5.61 10.93
CA PHE A 1 -7.70 -4.56 10.12
C PHE A 1 -7.36 -3.13 10.55
N ASN A 2 -7.79 -2.66 11.72
CA ASN A 2 -7.60 -1.25 12.12
C ASN A 2 -6.11 -0.82 12.20
N ASN A 3 -5.22 -1.76 12.58
CA ASN A 3 -3.78 -1.53 12.60
C ASN A 3 -3.18 -1.31 11.20
N LEU A 4 -3.62 -2.04 10.17
CA LEU A 4 -3.16 -1.85 8.80
C LEU A 4 -3.58 -0.48 8.27
N ARG A 5 -4.86 -0.13 8.44
CA ARG A 5 -5.39 1.17 8.03
C ARG A 5 -4.65 2.31 8.73
N SER A 6 -4.59 2.27 10.07
CA SER A 6 -3.94 3.32 10.87
C SER A 6 -2.44 3.41 10.58
N GLY A 7 -1.77 2.26 10.38
CA GLY A 7 -0.35 2.20 10.04
C GLY A 7 -0.03 2.85 8.70
N GLY A 8 -0.83 2.57 7.66
CA GLY A 8 -0.64 3.19 6.34
C GLY A 8 -0.88 4.70 6.33
N ILE A 9 -1.96 5.17 7.00
CA ILE A 9 -2.23 6.61 7.16
C ILE A 9 -1.04 7.29 7.87
N ARG A 10 -0.59 6.71 8.99
CA ARG A 10 0.53 7.25 9.75
C ARG A 10 1.82 7.28 8.94
N PHE A 11 2.09 6.24 8.15
CA PHE A 11 3.25 6.22 7.26
C PHE A 11 3.19 7.36 6.25
N ALA A 12 2.07 7.52 5.54
CA ALA A 12 1.88 8.59 4.56
C ALA A 12 2.02 9.98 5.19
N ASP A 13 1.40 10.22 6.35
CA ASP A 13 1.50 11.49 7.07
C ASP A 13 2.94 11.79 7.51
N THR A 14 3.66 10.77 8.00
CA THR A 14 5.04 10.93 8.48
C THR A 14 5.99 11.23 7.32
N GLN A 15 5.87 10.51 6.21
CA GLN A 15 6.70 10.74 5.02
C GLN A 15 6.39 12.10 4.37
N GLY A 16 5.11 12.45 4.25
CA GLY A 16 4.68 13.74 3.69
C GLY A 16 5.06 14.94 4.56
N TYR A 17 5.22 14.74 5.88
CA TYR A 17 5.71 15.76 6.80
C TYR A 17 7.24 15.87 6.79
N ALA A 18 7.95 14.75 6.74
CA ALA A 18 9.42 14.72 6.76
C ALA A 18 10.05 15.22 5.45
N TYR A 19 9.38 14.94 4.33
CA TYR A 19 9.81 15.34 2.99
C TYR A 19 8.78 16.30 2.38
N SER A 20 8.24 15.98 1.20
CA SER A 20 7.09 16.67 0.62
C SER A 20 5.88 15.74 0.54
N ARG A 21 4.68 16.31 0.61
CA ARG A 21 3.43 15.56 0.34
C ARG A 21 3.39 14.93 -1.05
N ARG A 22 4.13 15.49 -2.02
CA ARG A 22 4.25 14.95 -3.38
C ARG A 22 5.23 13.77 -3.48
N ASP A 23 6.05 13.55 -2.46
CA ASP A 23 7.03 12.45 -2.46
C ASP A 23 6.41 11.13 -1.96
N VAL A 24 5.18 11.19 -1.45
CA VAL A 24 4.42 10.01 -1.01
C VAL A 24 3.73 9.37 -2.21
N THR A 25 4.14 8.15 -2.54
CA THR A 25 3.62 7.39 -3.68
C THR A 25 2.84 6.16 -3.23
N GLY A 26 1.89 5.71 -4.04
CA GLY A 26 1.14 4.47 -3.83
C GLY A 26 2.06 3.25 -3.81
N ARG A 27 3.12 3.25 -4.61
CA ARG A 27 4.16 2.19 -4.61
C ARG A 27 4.84 2.03 -3.25
N GLN A 28 5.20 3.15 -2.60
CA GLN A 28 5.79 3.10 -1.26
C GLN A 28 4.79 2.51 -0.25
N LEU A 29 3.53 2.93 -0.30
CA LEU A 29 2.51 2.44 0.61
C LEU A 29 2.23 0.93 0.38
N ALA A 30 2.20 0.48 -0.87
CA ALA A 30 2.07 -0.93 -1.24
C ALA A 30 3.23 -1.78 -0.68
N ASN A 31 4.47 -1.29 -0.80
CA ASN A 31 5.65 -1.96 -0.23
C ASN A 31 5.58 -2.11 1.30
N VAL A 32 5.13 -1.06 2.00
CA VAL A 32 4.95 -1.11 3.46
C VAL A 32 3.90 -2.15 3.85
N TYR A 33 2.78 -2.21 3.12
CA TYR A 33 1.75 -3.21 3.36
C TYR A 33 2.25 -4.63 3.11
N ALA A 34 2.97 -4.85 2.02
CA ALA A 34 3.55 -6.15 1.68
C ALA A 34 4.52 -6.65 2.73
N GLN A 35 5.45 -5.78 3.18
CA GLN A 35 6.39 -6.13 4.24
C GLN A 35 5.65 -6.48 5.54
N THR A 36 4.64 -5.68 5.91
CA THR A 36 3.86 -5.91 7.13
C THR A 36 3.07 -7.22 7.06
N LEU A 37 2.41 -7.50 5.94
CA LEU A 37 1.64 -8.73 5.74
C LEU A 37 2.55 -9.96 5.68
N GLY A 38 3.71 -9.85 5.01
CA GLY A 38 4.72 -10.91 4.99
C GLY A 38 5.24 -11.25 6.39
N THR A 39 5.55 -10.25 7.22
CA THR A 39 5.95 -10.47 8.62
C THR A 39 4.83 -11.11 9.44
N ILE A 40 3.59 -10.66 9.29
CA ILE A 40 2.45 -11.26 10.00
C ILE A 40 2.24 -12.72 9.58
N PHE A 41 2.41 -13.01 8.28
CA PHE A 41 2.27 -14.35 7.73
C PHE A 41 3.30 -15.33 8.28
N THR A 42 4.54 -14.88 8.53
CA THR A 42 5.62 -15.72 9.04
C THR A 42 5.65 -15.82 10.58
N GLU A 43 5.33 -14.75 11.29
CA GLU A 43 5.52 -14.67 12.75
C GLU A 43 4.26 -14.93 13.57
N GLN A 44 3.06 -14.68 13.04
CA GLN A 44 1.81 -14.87 13.80
C GLN A 44 1.20 -16.25 13.55
N ALA A 45 0.71 -16.87 14.62
CA ALA A 45 0.02 -18.17 14.54
C ALA A 45 -1.25 -18.14 13.68
N LYS A 46 -1.90 -16.97 13.53
CA LYS A 46 -3.04 -16.76 12.64
C LYS A 46 -2.74 -15.61 11.68
N PRO A 47 -2.53 -15.88 10.37
CA PRO A 47 -2.31 -14.84 9.38
C PRO A 47 -3.58 -14.00 9.19
N TYR A 48 -3.41 -12.80 8.67
CA TYR A 48 -4.54 -11.95 8.32
C TYR A 48 -5.17 -12.45 7.02
N GLU A 49 -6.43 -12.86 7.09
CA GLU A 49 -7.25 -13.27 5.94
C GLU A 49 -7.75 -12.04 5.18
N VAL A 50 -6.83 -11.29 4.58
CA VAL A 50 -7.11 -10.01 3.93
C VAL A 50 -6.40 -9.89 2.60
N GLU A 51 -7.00 -9.10 1.73
CA GLU A 51 -6.38 -8.61 0.51
C GLU A 51 -6.52 -7.09 0.48
N LEU A 52 -5.46 -6.41 0.06
CA LEU A 52 -5.42 -4.94 -0.01
C LEU A 52 -5.21 -4.50 -1.45
N CYS A 53 -5.88 -3.41 -1.82
CA CYS A 53 -5.65 -2.70 -3.06
C CYS A 53 -5.19 -1.27 -2.73
N VAL A 54 -4.07 -0.85 -3.30
CA VAL A 54 -3.58 0.53 -3.25
C VAL A 54 -3.68 1.13 -4.65
N ALA A 55 -4.41 2.22 -4.78
CA ALA A 55 -4.55 2.95 -6.05
C ALA A 55 -3.85 4.31 -5.96
N GLU A 56 -3.10 4.67 -7.00
CA GLU A 56 -2.51 5.98 -7.17
C GLU A 56 -3.05 6.64 -8.45
N VAL A 57 -3.36 7.93 -8.35
CA VAL A 57 -3.81 8.76 -9.49
C VAL A 57 -2.88 9.94 -9.67
N ALA A 58 -2.86 10.49 -10.89
CA ALA A 58 -2.07 11.67 -11.21
C ALA A 58 -2.43 12.87 -10.32
N HIS A 59 -1.44 13.72 -10.04
CA HIS A 59 -1.68 15.01 -9.40
C HIS A 59 -2.44 15.96 -10.32
N PHE A 60 -3.01 17.01 -9.73
CA PHE A 60 -3.70 18.05 -10.49
C PHE A 60 -2.77 18.66 -11.55
N GLY A 61 -3.19 18.60 -12.82
CA GLY A 61 -2.44 19.13 -13.96
C GLY A 61 -1.40 18.17 -14.55
N GLU A 62 -1.24 16.96 -14.01
CA GLU A 62 -0.34 15.93 -14.54
C GLU A 62 -1.11 14.87 -15.34
N THR A 63 -0.47 14.32 -16.36
CA THR A 63 -1.01 13.19 -17.14
C THR A 63 -0.18 11.95 -16.85
N LYS A 64 -0.67 11.11 -15.93
CA LYS A 64 -0.09 9.81 -15.56
C LYS A 64 -1.21 8.77 -15.56
N ALA A 65 -0.93 7.58 -16.08
CA ALA A 65 -1.87 6.46 -15.98
C ALA A 65 -2.08 6.09 -14.50
N PRO A 66 -3.31 5.77 -14.07
CA PRO A 66 -3.54 5.24 -12.73
C PRO A 66 -2.71 3.97 -12.51
N GLU A 67 -2.17 3.83 -11.30
CA GLU A 67 -1.44 2.62 -10.90
C GLU A 67 -2.26 1.91 -9.82
N LEU A 68 -2.38 0.57 -9.93
CA LEU A 68 -3.07 -0.27 -8.95
C LEU A 68 -2.12 -1.34 -8.45
N TYR A 69 -2.02 -1.48 -7.15
CA TYR A 69 -1.20 -2.49 -6.48
C TYR A 69 -2.11 -3.39 -5.66
N ARG A 70 -2.17 -4.69 -6.01
CA ARG A 70 -2.80 -5.73 -5.21
C ARG A 70 -1.76 -6.34 -4.27
N ILE A 71 -2.08 -6.40 -2.98
CA ILE A 71 -1.26 -7.04 -1.94
C ILE A 71 -2.06 -8.16 -1.31
N THR A 72 -1.56 -9.38 -1.40
CA THR A 72 -2.18 -10.59 -0.84
C THR A 72 -1.77 -10.83 0.61
N TYR A 73 -2.48 -11.72 1.29
CA TYR A 73 -2.31 -12.02 2.72
C TYR A 73 -0.90 -12.49 3.13
N ASP A 74 -0.15 -13.04 2.20
CA ASP A 74 1.23 -13.55 2.37
C ASP A 74 2.30 -12.47 2.12
N GLY A 75 1.90 -11.25 1.76
CA GLY A 75 2.80 -10.14 1.44
C GLY A 75 3.25 -10.09 -0.01
N SER A 76 2.70 -10.90 -0.92
CA SER A 76 3.00 -10.79 -2.35
C SER A 76 2.35 -9.54 -2.96
N ILE A 77 3.07 -8.85 -3.86
CA ILE A 77 2.61 -7.66 -4.57
C ILE A 77 2.42 -7.97 -6.04
N ALA A 78 1.29 -7.56 -6.62
CA ALA A 78 1.05 -7.51 -8.05
C ALA A 78 0.70 -6.07 -8.49
N ASP A 79 1.30 -5.63 -9.60
CA ASP A 79 0.92 -4.39 -10.29
C ASP A 79 -0.15 -4.74 -11.33
N GLU A 80 -1.35 -4.16 -11.17
CA GLU A 80 -2.52 -4.48 -11.98
C GLU A 80 -2.84 -3.31 -12.93
N PRO A 81 -2.71 -3.50 -14.27
CA PRO A 81 -2.79 -2.38 -15.21
C PRO A 81 -4.21 -1.85 -15.48
N HIS A 82 -5.26 -2.59 -15.09
CA HIS A 82 -6.65 -2.24 -15.46
C HIS A 82 -7.64 -2.30 -14.31
N PHE A 83 -7.68 -3.41 -13.57
CA PHE A 83 -8.62 -3.60 -12.47
C PHE A 83 -8.11 -4.65 -11.48
N VAL A 84 -8.59 -4.59 -10.23
CA VAL A 84 -8.36 -5.60 -9.20
C VAL A 84 -9.71 -6.30 -8.93
N VAL A 85 -9.72 -7.64 -8.95
CA VAL A 85 -10.90 -8.50 -8.71
C VAL A 85 -10.57 -9.50 -7.62
#